data_AF-A7TRZ8-F1
#
_entry.id   AF-A7TRZ8-F1
#
_cell.length_a   1.000
_cell.length_b   1.000
_cell.length_c   1.000
_cell.angle_alpha   90.00
_cell.angle_beta   90.00
_cell.angle_gamma   90.00
#
_symmetry.space_group_name_H-M   'P 1'
#
loop_
_entity.id
_entity.type
_entity.pdbx_description
1 polymer ?
#
loop_
_entity_poly.entity_id
_entity_poly.type
_entity_poly.pdbx_seq_one_letter_code
_entity_poly.pdbx_strand_id
1 'polypeptide(L)'
;MDSVPSIRILTKNAVITSKYTLLKNHSKYYMPNHNLKDIDEDTVVKMYYRRFIRLRPLISRTRMVKETYTSYIRYKFKIENYQLKRKLVTGIEEQRPLIPTLQKSLEFIIKSVSFIPETKTIKFKIARDNTICRQVLKNLLTVEYQKENFIEKRSKGSELYQLLRVDFNHLVNSNNNLKFTSQLKVFNDFDMCLILMNETIGTRL
;
A
#
# COMPACT_ATOMS: atom_id res chain seq x y z
N MET A 1 -24.39 -6.93 34.65
CA MET A 1 -23.51 -7.58 33.65
C MET A 1 -22.09 -7.21 33.99
N ASP A 2 -21.40 -8.05 34.74
CA ASP A 2 -20.05 -7.80 35.22
C ASP A 2 -19.09 -7.74 34.03
N SER A 3 -18.52 -6.55 33.80
CA SER A 3 -17.53 -6.33 32.77
C SER A 3 -16.24 -7.06 33.16
N VAL A 4 -15.93 -8.15 32.44
CA VAL A 4 -14.62 -8.83 32.53
C VAL A 4 -13.51 -7.77 32.43
N PRO A 5 -12.58 -7.68 33.41
CA PRO A 5 -11.52 -6.69 33.37
C PRO A 5 -10.69 -6.90 32.09
N SER A 6 -10.73 -5.92 31.19
CA SER A 6 -9.92 -5.97 29.98
C SER A 6 -8.44 -5.98 30.39
N ILE A 7 -7.70 -7.04 30.08
CA ILE A 7 -6.26 -7.09 30.32
C ILE A 7 -5.61 -5.90 29.59
N ARG A 8 -4.94 -5.04 30.37
CA ARG A 8 -4.19 -3.88 29.87
C ARG A 8 -2.70 -4.13 30.09
N ILE A 9 -1.94 -4.19 29.02
CA ILE A 9 -0.47 -4.30 29.07
C ILE A 9 0.11 -2.91 28.80
N LEU A 10 0.84 -2.37 29.78
CA LEU A 10 1.55 -1.11 29.67
C LEU A 10 3.02 -1.36 29.36
N THR A 11 3.52 -0.71 28.31
CA THR A 11 4.95 -0.70 27.98
C THR A 11 5.46 0.74 27.91
N LYS A 12 6.78 0.93 27.82
CA LYS A 12 7.40 2.25 27.58
C LYS A 12 6.83 2.92 26.32
N ASN A 13 6.47 2.13 25.30
CA ASN A 13 6.13 2.62 23.97
C ASN A 13 4.64 2.53 23.61
N ALA A 14 3.83 1.77 24.36
CA ALA A 14 2.45 1.50 24.00
C ALA A 14 1.55 1.14 25.18
N VAL A 15 0.25 1.38 25.02
CA VAL A 15 -0.84 0.85 25.86
C VAL A 15 -1.60 -0.17 25.02
N ILE A 16 -1.62 -1.43 25.45
CA ILE A 16 -2.20 -2.53 24.69
C ILE A 16 -3.41 -3.07 25.47
N THR A 17 -4.54 -3.20 24.80
CA THR A 17 -5.74 -3.92 25.28
C THR A 17 -5.94 -5.18 24.43
N SER A 18 -6.91 -6.01 24.79
CA SER A 18 -7.29 -7.18 23.97
C SER A 18 -7.67 -6.83 22.53
N LYS A 19 -8.18 -5.62 22.29
CA LYS A 19 -8.67 -5.17 20.98
C LYS A 19 -7.74 -4.17 20.28
N TYR A 20 -7.11 -3.27 21.02
CA TYR A 20 -6.42 -2.11 20.43
C TYR A 20 -5.03 -1.89 21.02
N THR A 21 -4.17 -1.22 20.26
CA THR A 21 -2.85 -0.77 20.71
C THR A 21 -2.73 0.73 20.45
N LEU A 22 -2.52 1.50 21.51
CA LEU A 22 -2.19 2.91 21.42
C LEU A 22 -0.66 3.05 21.48
N LEU A 23 -0.05 3.57 20.41
CA LEU A 23 1.38 3.85 20.36
C LEU A 23 1.67 5.24 20.95
N LYS A 24 2.51 5.30 21.98
CA LYS A 24 2.86 6.56 22.67
C LYS A 24 3.74 7.47 21.81
N ASN A 25 4.74 6.89 21.13
CA ASN A 25 5.62 7.64 20.23
C ASN A 25 5.39 7.18 18.78
N HIS A 26 4.71 8.02 18.01
CA HIS A 26 4.37 7.75 16.63
C HIS A 26 5.29 8.46 15.61
N SER A 27 6.21 9.33 16.05
CA SER A 27 7.09 10.14 15.19
C SER A 27 7.87 9.32 14.15
N LYS A 28 8.28 8.10 14.50
CA LYS A 28 9.04 7.20 13.62
C LYS A 28 8.29 6.72 12.37
N TYR A 29 6.96 6.84 12.35
CA TYR A 29 6.09 6.45 11.24
C TYR A 29 5.78 7.61 10.28
N TYR A 30 5.81 8.85 10.78
CA TYR A 30 5.56 10.05 9.98
C TYR A 30 6.86 10.61 9.42
N MET A 31 6.77 11.28 8.27
CA MET A 31 7.90 12.07 7.77
C MET A 31 8.17 13.22 8.75
N PRO A 32 9.43 13.57 9.03
CA PRO A 32 9.69 14.67 9.94
C PRO A 32 9.31 15.99 9.26
N ASN A 33 8.86 16.96 10.05
CA ASN A 33 8.38 18.25 9.56
C ASN A 33 9.51 19.21 9.12
N HIS A 34 10.76 18.75 9.03
CA HIS A 34 11.85 19.61 8.57
C HIS A 34 11.73 19.91 7.07
N ASN A 35 12.34 21.02 6.65
CA ASN A 35 12.35 21.46 5.27
C ASN A 35 13.09 20.42 4.41
N LEU A 36 12.36 19.52 3.76
CA LEU A 36 12.92 18.47 2.90
C LEU A 36 13.65 19.04 1.69
N LYS A 37 13.50 20.34 1.42
CA LYS A 37 14.15 21.05 0.31
C LYS A 37 15.67 21.02 0.37
N ASP A 38 16.24 20.93 1.57
CA ASP A 38 17.69 20.96 1.79
C ASP A 38 18.32 19.55 1.78
N ILE A 39 17.51 18.51 1.53
CA ILE A 39 17.92 17.11 1.55
C ILE A 39 17.85 16.56 0.12
N ASP A 40 18.90 15.86 -0.29
CA ASP A 40 18.95 15.12 -1.55
C ASP A 40 17.75 14.18 -1.74
N GLU A 41 17.20 14.12 -2.96
CA GLU A 41 15.96 13.39 -3.25
C GLU A 41 16.09 11.89 -2.94
N ASP A 42 17.21 11.24 -3.27
CA ASP A 42 17.43 9.83 -2.97
C ASP A 42 17.45 9.57 -1.46
N THR A 43 18.02 10.49 -0.69
CA THR A 43 17.96 10.45 0.78
C THR A 43 16.53 10.55 1.29
N VAL A 44 15.71 11.44 0.72
CA VAL A 44 14.28 11.57 1.06
C VAL A 44 13.51 10.30 0.67
N VAL A 45 13.75 9.72 -0.51
CA VAL A 45 13.13 8.47 -0.96
C VAL A 45 13.48 7.32 0.00
N LYS A 46 14.75 7.18 0.40
CA LYS A 46 15.18 6.21 1.42
C LYS A 46 14.50 6.45 2.77
N MET A 47 14.25 7.71 3.15
CA MET A 47 13.49 8.05 4.35
C MET A 47 12.02 7.59 4.29
N TYR A 48 11.36 7.71 3.13
CA TYR A 48 10.02 7.17 2.91
C TYR A 48 10.02 5.64 2.95
N TYR A 49 10.92 4.98 2.21
CA TYR A 49 11.05 3.52 2.20
C TYR A 49 11.14 2.94 3.62
N ARG A 50 12.02 3.50 4.46
CA ARG A 50 12.16 3.08 5.86
C ARG A 50 10.85 3.20 6.66
N ARG A 51 10.03 4.21 6.40
CA ARG A 51 8.76 4.43 7.11
C ARG A 51 7.69 3.46 6.67
N PHE A 52 7.57 3.18 5.37
CA PHE A 52 6.70 2.10 4.89
C PHE A 52 7.08 0.76 5.53
N ILE A 53 8.36 0.39 5.52
CA ILE A 53 8.82 -0.86 6.15
C ILE A 53 8.52 -0.89 7.66
N ARG A 54 8.66 0.24 8.37
CA ARG A 54 8.31 0.33 9.80
C ARG A 54 6.83 0.10 10.08
N LEU A 55 5.94 0.36 9.13
CA LEU A 55 4.50 0.12 9.28
C LEU A 55 4.16 -1.37 9.23
N ARG A 56 5.04 -2.24 8.71
CA ARG A 56 4.83 -3.70 8.58
C ARG A 56 4.17 -4.37 9.80
N PRO A 57 4.58 -4.12 11.06
CA PRO A 57 3.96 -4.77 12.22
C PRO A 57 2.49 -4.35 12.45
N LEU A 58 2.07 -3.21 11.91
CA LEU A 58 0.73 -2.64 12.07
C LEU A 58 -0.23 -3.04 10.94
N ILE A 59 0.28 -3.57 9.82
CA ILE A 59 -0.52 -3.94 8.65
C ILE A 59 -1.48 -5.09 8.95
N SER A 60 -0.99 -6.14 9.60
CA SER A 60 -1.77 -7.33 9.94
C SER A 60 -1.11 -8.08 11.09
N ARG A 61 -1.82 -9.01 11.72
CA ARG A 61 -1.23 -9.99 12.64
C ARG A 61 -0.66 -11.19 11.88
N THR A 62 -1.27 -11.55 10.75
CA THR A 62 -0.93 -12.72 9.92
C THR A 62 0.42 -12.55 9.25
N ARG A 63 1.31 -13.56 9.40
CA ARG A 63 2.67 -13.55 8.84
C ARG A 63 2.69 -13.34 7.32
N MET A 64 1.92 -14.13 6.59
CA MET A 64 1.81 -14.06 5.13
C MET A 64 1.49 -12.63 4.65
N VAL A 65 0.50 -11.97 5.25
CA VAL A 65 0.12 -10.59 4.86
C VAL A 65 1.25 -9.59 5.11
N LYS A 66 2.02 -9.74 6.20
CA LYS A 66 3.19 -8.89 6.47
C LYS A 66 4.32 -9.11 5.46
N GLU A 67 4.50 -10.35 5.01
CA GLU A 67 5.50 -10.71 4.00
C GLU A 67 5.12 -10.13 2.64
N THR A 68 3.88 -10.32 2.18
CA THR A 68 3.36 -9.69 0.96
C THR A 68 3.49 -8.17 1.00
N TYR A 69 3.14 -7.51 2.13
CA TYR A 69 3.36 -6.07 2.27
C TYR A 69 4.84 -5.68 2.13
N THR A 70 5.75 -6.48 2.67
CA THR A 70 7.20 -6.21 2.59
C THR A 70 7.70 -6.35 1.15
N SER A 71 7.30 -7.42 0.47
CA SER A 71 7.63 -7.67 -0.94
C SER A 71 7.06 -6.57 -1.83
N TYR A 72 5.81 -6.18 -1.58
CA TYR A 72 5.15 -5.07 -2.24
C TYR A 72 5.93 -3.76 -2.14
N ILE A 73 6.26 -3.32 -0.92
CA ILE A 73 7.02 -2.08 -0.71
C ILE A 73 8.41 -2.17 -1.37
N ARG A 74 9.08 -3.32 -1.31
CA ARG A 74 10.36 -3.52 -1.99
C ARG A 74 10.22 -3.38 -3.51
N TYR A 75 9.20 -4.02 -4.09
CA TYR A 75 8.91 -3.92 -5.51
C TYR A 75 8.67 -2.47 -5.94
N LYS A 76 7.81 -1.73 -5.23
CA LYS A 76 7.47 -0.32 -5.53
C LYS A 76 8.70 0.60 -5.52
N PHE A 77 9.64 0.37 -4.61
CA PHE A 77 10.83 1.24 -4.47
C PHE A 77 12.03 0.79 -5.29
N LYS A 78 12.17 -0.51 -5.61
CA LYS A 78 13.37 -1.05 -6.28
C LYS A 78 13.17 -1.36 -7.76
N ILE A 79 11.95 -1.67 -8.18
CA ILE A 79 11.70 -2.35 -9.46
C ILE A 79 10.66 -1.59 -10.28
N GLU A 80 9.55 -1.17 -9.66
CA GLU A 80 8.42 -0.63 -10.39
C GLU A 80 8.74 0.69 -11.12
N ASN A 81 8.59 0.68 -12.44
CA ASN A 81 8.46 1.89 -13.22
C ASN A 81 6.99 2.37 -13.23
N TYR A 82 6.61 3.11 -12.20
CA TYR A 82 5.24 3.63 -12.08
C TYR A 82 4.86 4.61 -13.20
N GLN A 83 5.81 5.38 -13.72
CA GLN A 83 5.52 6.33 -14.79
C GLN A 83 5.11 5.58 -16.06
N LEU A 84 5.81 4.49 -16.38
CA LEU A 84 5.42 3.58 -17.46
C LEU A 84 4.03 3.00 -17.19
N LYS A 85 3.82 2.40 -16.02
CA LYS A 85 2.52 1.81 -15.65
C LYS A 85 1.38 2.81 -15.77
N ARG A 86 1.57 4.03 -15.28
CA ARG A 86 0.62 5.13 -15.37
C ARG A 86 0.35 5.53 -16.81
N LYS A 87 1.39 5.75 -17.62
CA LYS A 87 1.28 6.11 -19.04
C LYS A 87 0.43 5.10 -19.81
N LEU A 88 0.60 3.81 -19.55
CA LEU A 88 -0.17 2.75 -20.22
C LEU A 88 -1.66 2.77 -19.88
N VAL A 89 -2.04 3.24 -18.68
CA VAL A 89 -3.45 3.33 -18.25
C VAL A 89 -4.09 4.65 -18.66
N THR A 90 -3.40 5.77 -18.47
CA THR A 90 -3.98 7.11 -18.60
C THR A 90 -3.66 7.81 -19.92
N GLY A 91 -2.65 7.34 -20.65
CA GLY A 91 -2.11 8.02 -21.84
C GLY A 91 -1.34 9.31 -21.53
N ILE A 92 -1.21 9.70 -20.25
CA ILE A 92 -0.58 10.97 -19.87
C ILE A 92 0.93 10.77 -19.70
N GLU A 93 1.72 11.54 -20.44
CA GLU A 93 3.18 11.47 -20.40
C GLU A 93 3.80 12.30 -19.27
N GLU A 94 3.09 13.31 -18.76
CA GLU A 94 3.56 14.18 -17.68
C GLU A 94 3.96 13.38 -16.43
N GLN A 95 5.14 13.69 -15.90
CA GLN A 95 5.65 13.04 -14.68
C GLN A 95 4.99 13.64 -13.45
N ARG A 96 4.44 12.79 -12.58
CA ARG A 96 3.97 13.25 -11.27
C ARG A 96 5.15 13.52 -10.33
N PRO A 97 5.08 14.57 -9.50
CA PRO A 97 6.14 14.85 -8.54
C PRO A 97 6.26 13.71 -7.52
N LEU A 98 7.46 13.16 -7.38
CA LEU A 98 7.71 11.94 -6.60
C LEU A 98 7.45 12.16 -5.10
N ILE A 99 8.02 13.21 -4.51
CA ILE A 99 7.94 13.41 -3.05
C ILE A 99 6.51 13.66 -2.56
N PRO A 100 5.69 14.55 -3.16
CA PRO A 100 4.30 14.72 -2.76
C PRO A 100 3.44 13.45 -2.90
N THR A 101 3.68 12.64 -3.94
CA THR A 101 2.94 11.38 -4.13
C THR A 101 3.34 10.33 -3.10
N LEU A 102 4.62 10.24 -2.73
CA LEU A 102 5.10 9.40 -1.63
C LEU A 102 4.51 9.83 -0.28
N GLN A 103 4.42 11.13 -0.02
CA GLN A 103 3.81 11.67 1.19
C GLN A 103 2.35 11.23 1.32
N LYS A 104 1.54 11.49 0.28
CA LYS A 104 0.12 11.10 0.26
C LYS A 104 -0.05 9.58 0.41
N SER A 105 0.84 8.79 -0.20
CA SER A 105 0.83 7.34 -0.08
C SER A 105 1.15 6.87 1.33
N LEU A 106 2.12 7.50 2.00
CA LEU A 106 2.45 7.20 3.38
C LEU A 106 1.29 7.54 4.31
N GLU A 107 0.67 8.71 4.14
CA GLU A 107 -0.52 9.13 4.87
C GLU A 107 -1.67 8.15 4.67
N PHE A 108 -1.90 7.68 3.45
CA PHE A 108 -2.89 6.66 3.13
C PHE A 108 -2.66 5.36 3.91
N ILE A 109 -1.44 4.82 3.90
CA ILE A 109 -1.11 3.59 4.64
C ILE A 109 -1.26 3.83 6.15
N ILE A 110 -0.85 4.98 6.67
CA ILE A 110 -1.04 5.33 8.09
C ILE A 110 -2.52 5.35 8.46
N LYS A 111 -3.40 5.94 7.64
CA LYS A 111 -4.85 5.90 7.84
C LYS A 111 -5.39 4.47 7.86
N SER A 112 -4.94 3.64 6.93
CA SER A 112 -5.37 2.24 6.81
C SER A 112 -5.06 1.38 8.05
N VAL A 113 -3.97 1.69 8.77
CA VAL A 113 -3.58 0.97 10.01
C VAL A 113 -4.04 1.67 11.28
N SER A 114 -4.51 2.92 11.18
CA SER A 114 -5.03 3.67 12.31
C SER A 114 -6.48 3.27 12.59
N PHE A 115 -6.82 3.10 13.87
CA PHE A 115 -8.19 2.78 14.28
C PHE A 115 -8.83 3.96 15.01
N ILE A 116 -9.99 4.39 14.53
CA ILE A 116 -10.86 5.34 15.21
C ILE A 116 -12.25 4.68 15.21
N PRO A 117 -12.89 4.48 16.37
CA PRO A 117 -14.19 3.85 16.42
C PRO A 117 -15.23 4.75 15.75
N GLU A 118 -16.10 4.17 14.91
CA GLU A 118 -17.23 4.83 14.26
C GLU A 118 -18.38 5.07 15.26
N THR A 119 -18.09 5.62 16.44
CA THR A 119 -19.07 5.72 17.55
C THR A 119 -19.21 7.11 18.17
N LYS A 120 -18.69 8.17 17.54
CA LYS A 120 -18.85 9.55 18.02
C LYS A 120 -19.03 10.54 16.86
N THR A 121 -20.07 11.36 16.93
CA THR A 121 -20.49 12.39 15.95
C THR A 121 -19.33 13.25 15.44
N ILE A 122 -18.34 13.53 16.30
CA ILE A 122 -17.24 14.45 16.01
C ILE A 122 -16.19 13.87 15.04
N LYS A 123 -16.05 12.54 14.92
CA LYS A 123 -14.98 11.91 14.11
C LYS A 123 -15.44 10.82 13.15
N PHE A 124 -16.75 10.72 12.90
CA PHE A 124 -17.31 9.70 12.01
C PHE A 124 -16.68 9.74 10.61
N LYS A 125 -16.52 10.93 10.00
CA LYS A 125 -15.90 11.10 8.68
C LYS A 125 -14.47 10.53 8.64
N ILE A 126 -13.67 10.78 9.67
CA ILE A 126 -12.28 10.29 9.75
C ILE A 126 -12.24 8.78 9.99
N ALA A 127 -13.11 8.28 10.86
CA ALA A 127 -13.23 6.84 11.10
C ALA A 127 -13.62 6.09 9.83
N ARG A 128 -14.60 6.62 9.08
CA ARG A 128 -15.05 6.09 7.80
C ARG A 128 -13.93 6.12 6.75
N ASP A 129 -13.19 7.22 6.64
CA ASP A 129 -12.03 7.35 5.75
C ASP A 129 -10.95 6.29 6.05
N ASN A 130 -10.63 6.09 7.32
CA ASN A 130 -9.69 5.04 7.75
C ASN A 130 -10.20 3.63 7.41
N THR A 131 -11.50 3.37 7.56
CA THR A 131 -12.13 2.10 7.18
C THR A 131 -11.99 1.85 5.68
N ILE A 132 -12.24 2.86 4.83
CA ILE A 132 -12.08 2.76 3.37
C ILE A 132 -10.60 2.49 3.02
N CYS A 133 -9.67 3.27 3.58
CA CYS A 133 -8.23 3.07 3.35
C CYS A 133 -7.79 1.64 3.73
N ARG A 134 -8.32 1.09 4.82
CA ARG A 134 -8.05 -0.28 5.28
C ARG A 134 -8.57 -1.33 4.29
N GLN A 135 -9.79 -1.14 3.77
CA GLN A 135 -10.38 -2.05 2.79
C GLN A 135 -9.60 -2.05 1.47
N VAL A 136 -9.22 -0.87 0.98
CA VAL A 136 -8.40 -0.72 -0.22
C VAL A 136 -7.03 -1.39 -0.03
N LEU A 137 -6.34 -1.14 1.08
CA LEU A 137 -5.06 -1.78 1.36
C LEU A 137 -5.19 -3.31 1.46
N LYS A 138 -6.26 -3.82 2.08
CA LYS A 138 -6.53 -5.26 2.14
C LYS A 138 -6.67 -5.86 0.73
N ASN A 139 -7.45 -5.21 -0.14
CA ASN A 139 -7.66 -5.68 -1.50
C ASN A 139 -6.35 -5.66 -2.31
N LEU A 140 -5.59 -4.57 -2.18
CA LEU A 140 -4.25 -4.43 -2.76
C LEU A 140 -3.34 -5.59 -2.37
N LEU A 141 -3.18 -5.85 -1.07
CA LEU A 141 -2.31 -6.94 -0.61
C LEU A 141 -2.84 -8.33 -1.00
N THR A 142 -4.15 -8.50 -1.13
CA THR A 142 -4.73 -9.75 -1.60
C THR A 142 -4.37 -10.02 -3.06
N VAL A 143 -4.52 -9.01 -3.94
CA VAL A 143 -4.17 -9.14 -5.36
C VAL A 143 -2.66 -9.31 -5.54
N GLU A 144 -1.86 -8.59 -4.77
CA GLU A 144 -0.40 -8.70 -4.82
C GLU A 144 0.09 -10.09 -4.41
N TYR A 145 -0.48 -10.68 -3.35
CA TYR A 145 -0.23 -12.07 -2.99
C TYR A 145 -0.64 -13.03 -4.11
N GLN A 146 -1.79 -12.81 -4.74
CA GLN A 146 -2.25 -13.64 -5.86
C GLN A 146 -1.32 -13.54 -7.07
N LYS A 147 -0.81 -12.35 -7.40
CA LYS A 147 0.19 -12.16 -8.47
C LYS A 147 1.49 -12.88 -8.16
N GLU A 148 2.01 -12.76 -6.93
CA GLU A 148 3.22 -13.48 -6.49
C GLU A 148 3.05 -14.99 -6.68
N ASN A 149 1.96 -15.57 -6.15
CA ASN A 149 1.67 -17.00 -6.33
C ASN A 149 1.48 -17.41 -7.79
N PHE A 150 0.86 -16.56 -8.60
CA PHE A 150 0.61 -16.82 -10.01
C PHE A 150 1.92 -16.89 -10.82
N ILE A 151 2.88 -16.03 -10.48
CA ILE A 151 4.22 -16.01 -11.06
C ILE A 151 5.01 -17.25 -10.62
N GLU A 152 5.01 -17.55 -9.31
CA GLU A 152 5.82 -18.65 -8.75
C GLU A 152 5.36 -20.05 -9.18
N LYS A 153 4.05 -20.28 -9.33
CA LYS A 153 3.50 -21.62 -9.58
C LYS A 153 3.56 -22.07 -11.05
N ARG A 154 3.90 -21.18 -11.99
CA ARG A 154 3.88 -21.50 -13.42
C ARG A 154 5.29 -21.70 -13.96
N SER A 155 5.45 -22.66 -14.86
CA SER A 155 6.73 -22.95 -15.54
C SER A 155 7.33 -21.73 -16.23
N LYS A 156 6.48 -20.79 -16.67
CA LYS A 156 6.83 -19.53 -17.33
C LYS A 156 6.92 -18.34 -16.36
N GLY A 157 7.32 -18.57 -15.11
CA GLY A 157 7.37 -17.53 -14.07
C GLY A 157 8.15 -16.27 -14.50
N SER A 158 9.28 -16.42 -15.21
CA SER A 158 10.06 -15.27 -15.69
C SER A 158 9.30 -14.42 -16.72
N GLU A 159 8.61 -15.04 -17.69
CA GLU A 159 7.78 -14.32 -18.67
C GLU A 159 6.63 -13.59 -17.99
N LEU A 160 5.99 -14.24 -17.01
CA LEU A 160 4.89 -13.66 -16.23
C LEU A 160 5.36 -12.52 -15.34
N TYR A 161 6.55 -12.63 -14.76
CA TYR A 161 7.16 -11.56 -13.99
C TYR A 161 7.38 -10.34 -14.87
N GLN A 162 8.01 -10.51 -16.04
CA GLN A 162 8.22 -9.43 -17.00
C GLN A 162 6.90 -8.76 -17.41
N LEU A 163 5.89 -9.57 -17.76
CA LEU A 163 4.54 -9.14 -18.14
C LEU A 163 3.81 -8.33 -17.05
N LEU A 164 3.91 -8.74 -15.79
CA LEU A 164 3.12 -8.18 -14.68
C LEU A 164 3.87 -7.12 -13.86
N ARG A 165 5.20 -7.15 -13.82
CA ARG A 165 6.04 -6.35 -12.90
C ARG A 165 6.98 -5.36 -13.58
N VAL A 166 7.30 -5.56 -14.85
CA VAL A 166 8.31 -4.73 -15.55
C VAL A 166 7.69 -3.97 -16.71
N ASP A 167 7.17 -4.69 -17.71
CA ASP A 167 6.67 -4.08 -18.95
C ASP A 167 5.20 -3.69 -18.86
N PHE A 168 4.45 -4.33 -17.96
CA PHE A 168 3.00 -4.14 -17.80
C PHE A 168 2.20 -4.36 -19.09
N ASN A 169 2.68 -5.21 -20.01
CA ASN A 169 2.01 -5.47 -21.31
C ASN A 169 0.58 -6.00 -21.16
N HIS A 170 0.24 -6.55 -19.99
CA HIS A 170 -1.13 -6.95 -19.67
C HIS A 170 -2.11 -5.77 -19.64
N LEU A 171 -1.66 -4.53 -19.44
CA LEU A 171 -2.48 -3.31 -19.44
C LEU A 171 -2.87 -2.84 -20.85
N VAL A 172 -2.03 -3.11 -21.85
CA VAL A 172 -2.25 -2.69 -23.25
C VAL A 172 -3.06 -3.73 -24.02
N ASN A 173 -2.78 -5.01 -23.78
CA ASN A 173 -3.18 -6.09 -24.68
C ASN A 173 -4.42 -6.87 -24.26
N SER A 174 -5.38 -6.26 -23.55
CA SER A 174 -6.61 -6.93 -23.10
C SER A 174 -7.35 -7.68 -24.22
N ASN A 175 -7.19 -7.25 -25.48
CA ASN A 175 -8.04 -7.72 -26.57
C ASN A 175 -7.42 -8.68 -27.59
N ASN A 176 -6.09 -8.74 -27.82
CA ASN A 176 -5.67 -9.19 -29.17
C ASN A 176 -4.75 -10.41 -29.35
N ASN A 177 -4.00 -10.96 -28.40
CA ASN A 177 -3.12 -12.13 -28.74
C ASN A 177 -2.70 -13.08 -27.60
N LEU A 178 -2.98 -12.77 -26.34
CA LEU A 178 -2.73 -13.69 -25.23
C LEU A 178 -4.07 -14.27 -24.82
N LYS A 179 -4.19 -15.60 -24.72
CA LYS A 179 -5.33 -16.24 -24.05
C LYS A 179 -5.35 -15.72 -22.60
N PHE A 180 -6.09 -14.64 -22.36
CA PHE A 180 -6.24 -14.05 -21.05
C PHE A 180 -6.95 -15.06 -20.18
N THR A 181 -6.16 -15.77 -19.37
CA THR A 181 -6.74 -16.54 -18.28
C THR A 181 -7.56 -15.60 -17.42
N SER A 182 -8.68 -16.07 -16.88
CA SER A 182 -9.58 -15.25 -16.02
C SER A 182 -8.81 -14.48 -14.94
N GLN A 183 -7.74 -15.05 -14.39
CA GLN A 183 -6.84 -14.41 -13.42
C GLN A 183 -6.11 -13.18 -13.97
N LEU A 184 -5.57 -13.25 -15.20
CA LEU A 184 -4.90 -12.11 -15.83
C LEU A 184 -5.87 -10.95 -16.07
N LYS A 185 -7.13 -11.25 -16.40
CA LYS A 185 -8.17 -10.23 -16.56
C LYS A 185 -8.43 -9.53 -15.23
N VAL A 186 -8.58 -10.29 -14.14
CA VAL A 186 -8.73 -9.72 -12.80
C VAL A 186 -7.53 -8.84 -12.41
N PHE A 187 -6.31 -9.23 -12.76
CA PHE A 187 -5.12 -8.41 -12.50
C PHE A 187 -5.10 -7.12 -13.34
N ASN A 188 -5.48 -7.19 -14.62
CA ASN A 188 -5.65 -6.01 -15.47
C ASN A 188 -6.67 -5.05 -14.86
N ASP A 189 -7.89 -5.53 -14.61
CA ASP A 189 -8.99 -4.70 -14.09
C ASP A 189 -8.59 -4.03 -12.77
N PHE A 190 -7.94 -4.78 -11.88
CA PHE A 190 -7.47 -4.26 -10.60
C PHE A 190 -6.38 -3.19 -10.78
N ASP A 191 -5.38 -3.42 -11.62
CA ASP A 191 -4.28 -2.47 -11.83
C ASP A 191 -4.75 -1.19 -12.52
N MET A 192 -5.68 -1.30 -13.48
CA MET A 192 -6.36 -0.15 -14.08
C MET A 192 -7.07 0.69 -13.01
N CYS A 193 -7.90 0.04 -12.17
CA CYS A 193 -8.61 0.72 -11.09
C CYS A 193 -7.65 1.37 -10.08
N LEU A 194 -6.56 0.69 -9.72
CA LEU A 194 -5.57 1.20 -8.77
C LEU A 194 -4.88 2.45 -9.30
N ILE A 195 -4.50 2.46 -10.58
CA ILE A 195 -3.88 3.65 -11.20
C ILE A 195 -4.89 4.80 -11.26
N LEU A 196 -6.12 4.58 -11.69
CA LEU A 196 -7.15 5.64 -11.74
C LEU A 196 -7.47 6.20 -10.34
N MET A 197 -7.51 5.34 -9.33
CA MET A 197 -7.66 5.77 -7.93
C MET A 197 -6.46 6.61 -7.50
N ASN A 198 -5.24 6.15 -7.76
CA ASN A 198 -4.01 6.89 -7.47
C ASN A 198 -4.01 8.28 -8.13
N GLU A 199 -4.47 8.38 -9.38
CA GLU A 199 -4.61 9.67 -10.07
C GLU A 199 -5.59 10.62 -9.35
N THR A 200 -6.69 10.06 -8.86
CA THR A 200 -7.76 10.82 -8.20
C THR A 200 -7.32 11.37 -6.84
N ILE A 201 -6.64 10.57 -6.02
CA ILE A 201 -6.24 10.99 -4.66
C ILE A 201 -4.79 11.47 -4.57
N GLY A 202 -4.02 11.37 -5.66
CA GLY A 202 -2.63 11.80 -5.74
C GLY A 202 -1.64 10.89 -5.01
N THR A 203 -1.97 9.61 -4.89
CA THR A 203 -1.07 8.59 -4.32
C THR A 203 -0.28 7.89 -5.42
N ARG A 204 0.65 7.04 -4.99
CA ARG A 204 1.38 6.05 -5.77
C ARG A 204 1.38 4.77 -4.95
N LEU A 205 0.18 4.27 -4.67
CA LEU A 205 0.04 3.00 -3.95
C LEU A 205 0.71 1.92 -4.75
#